data_AF-A0A9E4GLB2-F1
#
_entry.id   AF-A0A9E4GLB2-F1
#
_cell.length_a   1.000
_cell.length_b   1.000
_cell.length_c   1.000
_cell.angle_alpha   90.00
_cell.angle_beta   90.00
_cell.angle_gamma   90.00
#
_symmetry.space_group_name_H-M   'P 1'
#
loop_
_entity.id
_entity.type
_entity.pdbx_description
1 polymer ?
#
loop_
_entity_poly.entity_id
_entity_poly.type
_entity_poly.pdbx_seq_one_letter_code
_entity_poly.pdbx_strand_id
1 'polypeptide(L)'
;MRVGLLIYGSLDILTGGFLYDRLLVDYLRREGDEVEVISLPWRTYGRHLSDNVSAAFFRRLCRASCDVLIQDELNHPSVWWLNRRLKPRVSYPLVSIVHLLRSSEARPAWQNRFYRWVEQRYLQTLDGLIFNSKTTGRQVEALIGPGCPSVVAYPGCDHLRPTLSTDAIAARAEQPGALRVLFIGNLIPRKGLHVLIEALAGLPRADWRLTVIGALDMDPAYVRRV
;
A
#
# COMPACT_ATOMS: atom_id res chain seq x y z
N MET A 1 22.56 -10.16 -1.85
CA MET A 1 22.60 -8.73 -1.47
C MET A 1 22.05 -8.56 -0.07
N ARG A 2 22.33 -7.42 0.58
CA ARG A 2 21.73 -7.02 1.86
C ARG A 2 20.68 -5.93 1.61
N VAL A 3 19.41 -6.23 1.83
CA VAL A 3 18.29 -5.33 1.60
C VAL A 3 17.74 -4.86 2.94
N GLY A 4 17.71 -3.55 3.16
CA GLY A 4 16.94 -2.97 4.26
C GLY A 4 15.51 -2.70 3.78
N LEU A 5 14.49 -3.15 4.51
CA LEU A 5 13.09 -2.82 4.25
C LEU A 5 12.51 -2.03 5.44
N LEU A 6 12.23 -0.75 5.22
CA LEU A 6 11.56 0.12 6.19
C LEU A 6 10.04 0.05 6.01
N ILE A 7 9.33 -0.34 7.08
CA ILE A 7 7.87 -0.40 7.14
C ILE A 7 7.34 0.22 8.44
N TYR A 8 6.03 0.47 8.52
CA TYR A 8 5.35 0.58 9.83
C TYR A 8 4.77 -0.76 10.28
N GLY A 9 4.84 -1.06 11.57
CA GLY A 9 4.20 -2.24 12.14
C GLY A 9 4.90 -3.54 11.74
N SER A 10 4.14 -4.56 11.33
CA SER A 10 4.67 -5.88 10.96
C SER A 10 4.22 -6.28 9.57
N LEU A 11 5.02 -7.12 8.90
CA LEU A 11 4.65 -7.82 7.66
C LEU A 11 3.44 -8.76 7.83
N ASP A 12 3.06 -9.07 9.07
CA ASP A 12 1.89 -9.91 9.38
C ASP A 12 0.56 -9.17 9.22
N ILE A 13 0.58 -7.85 9.01
CA ILE A 13 -0.63 -7.04 8.79
C ILE A 13 -1.35 -7.53 7.53
N LEU A 14 -2.62 -7.91 7.68
CA LEU A 14 -3.42 -8.53 6.61
C LEU A 14 -4.03 -7.49 5.66
N THR A 15 -3.19 -6.82 4.88
CA THR A 15 -3.62 -5.93 3.80
C THR A 15 -2.85 -6.21 2.51
N GLY A 16 -3.33 -5.70 1.37
CA GLY A 16 -2.69 -5.94 0.08
C GLY A 16 -1.24 -5.43 -0.02
N GLY A 17 -0.94 -4.25 0.54
CA GLY A 17 0.42 -3.69 0.53
C GLY A 17 1.39 -4.51 1.38
N PHE A 18 1.00 -4.83 2.61
CA PHE A 18 1.81 -5.68 3.50
C PHE A 18 1.96 -7.12 2.98
N LEU A 19 0.94 -7.67 2.32
CA LEU A 19 1.06 -8.96 1.64
C LEU A 19 2.10 -8.91 0.51
N TYR A 20 2.08 -7.83 -0.28
CA TYR A 20 3.09 -7.61 -1.33
C TYR A 20 4.49 -7.55 -0.73
N ASP A 21 4.70 -6.75 0.31
CA ASP A 21 5.99 -6.59 0.96
C ASP A 21 6.47 -7.92 1.59
N ARG A 22 5.56 -8.69 2.19
CA ARG A 22 5.88 -10.01 2.75
C ARG A 22 6.33 -10.98 1.65
N LEU A 23 5.59 -11.05 0.54
CA LEU A 23 5.95 -11.92 -0.58
C LEU A 23 7.26 -11.49 -1.25
N LEU A 24 7.52 -10.18 -1.32
CA LEU A 24 8.80 -9.64 -1.80
C LEU A 24 9.96 -10.09 -0.89
N VAL A 25 9.80 -9.94 0.42
CA VAL A 25 10.81 -10.36 1.41
C VAL A 25 11.06 -11.87 1.32
N ASP A 26 10.00 -12.66 1.24
CA ASP A 26 10.09 -14.12 1.12
C ASP A 26 10.80 -14.54 -0.17
N TYR A 27 10.50 -13.86 -1.28
CA TYR A 27 11.15 -14.10 -2.57
C TYR A 27 12.65 -13.78 -2.50
N LEU A 28 13.02 -12.57 -2.06
CA LEU A 28 14.43 -12.15 -1.95
C LEU A 28 15.24 -13.11 -1.07
N ARG A 29 14.68 -13.53 0.07
CA ARG A 29 15.33 -14.50 0.96
C ARG A 29 15.53 -15.87 0.31
N ARG A 30 14.58 -16.33 -0.51
CA ARG A 30 14.71 -17.60 -1.25
C ARG A 30 15.77 -17.54 -2.33
N GLU A 31 15.96 -16.37 -2.94
CA GLU A 31 17.02 -16.11 -3.92
C GLU A 31 18.41 -15.87 -3.28
N GLY A 32 18.52 -15.99 -1.95
CA GLY A 32 19.78 -15.89 -1.22
C GLY A 32 20.14 -14.48 -0.74
N ASP A 33 19.21 -13.52 -0.83
CA ASP A 33 19.40 -12.18 -0.26
C ASP A 33 19.13 -12.15 1.25
N GLU A 34 19.88 -11.32 1.97
CA GLU A 34 19.65 -11.01 3.37
C GLU A 34 18.70 -9.81 3.45
N VAL A 35 17.55 -9.96 4.13
CA VAL A 35 16.56 -8.88 4.25
C VAL A 35 16.36 -8.49 5.71
N GLU A 36 16.82 -7.30 6.10
CA GLU A 36 16.57 -6.68 7.41
C GLU A 36 15.28 -5.87 7.37
N VAL A 37 14.28 -6.27 8.17
CA VAL A 37 13.04 -5.49 8.32
C VAL A 37 13.22 -4.45 9.43
N ILE A 38 13.30 -3.18 9.04
CA ILE A 38 13.38 -2.04 9.92
C ILE A 38 11.94 -1.57 10.22
N SER A 39 11.35 -2.11 11.27
CA SER A 39 9.99 -1.71 11.69
C SER A 39 9.99 -0.43 12.52
N LEU A 40 9.12 0.50 12.14
CA LEU A 40 8.70 1.64 12.98
C LEU A 40 7.30 1.35 13.56
N PRO A 41 7.01 1.72 14.81
CA PRO A 41 5.70 1.48 15.40
C PRO A 41 4.61 2.31 14.70
N TRP A 42 3.41 1.74 14.58
CA TRP A 42 2.24 2.43 14.03
C TRP A 42 1.75 3.50 15.02
N ARG A 43 1.57 4.74 14.55
CA ARG A 43 1.19 5.90 15.39
C ARG A 43 0.26 6.84 14.62
N THR A 44 -0.08 7.97 15.24
CA THR A 44 -0.76 9.06 14.53
C THR A 44 0.23 9.77 13.58
N TYR A 45 -0.30 10.34 12.49
CA TYR A 45 0.51 11.00 11.46
C TYR A 45 1.47 12.07 12.04
N GLY A 46 0.99 12.89 12.97
CA GLY A 46 1.82 13.91 13.63
C GLY A 46 2.98 13.32 14.44
N ARG A 47 2.80 12.15 15.07
CA ARG A 47 3.88 11.47 15.79
C ARG A 47 4.93 10.89 14.84
N HIS A 48 4.54 10.47 13.64
CA HIS A 48 5.50 10.03 12.62
C HIS A 48 6.42 11.17 12.16
N LEU A 49 5.91 12.40 12.06
CA LEU A 49 6.75 13.55 11.70
C LEU A 49 7.93 13.75 12.66
N SER A 50 7.76 13.40 13.94
CA SER A 50 8.84 13.50 14.94
C SER A 50 10.01 12.55 14.70
N ASP A 51 9.81 11.46 13.95
CA ASP A 51 10.89 10.51 13.65
C ASP A 51 11.99 11.17 12.78
N ASN A 52 11.66 12.24 12.04
CA ASN A 52 12.62 13.01 11.24
C ASN A 52 13.75 13.67 12.06
N VAL A 53 13.48 14.03 13.32
CA VAL A 53 14.46 14.66 14.22
C VAL A 53 15.09 13.65 15.19
N SER A 54 14.71 12.37 15.09
CA SER A 54 15.23 11.31 15.96
C SER A 54 16.69 10.99 15.64
N ALA A 55 17.60 11.43 16.51
CA ALA A 55 19.02 11.13 16.38
C ALA A 55 19.32 9.63 16.49
N ALA A 56 18.52 8.88 17.27
CA ALA A 56 18.65 7.43 17.40
C ALA A 56 18.29 6.73 16.08
N PHE A 57 17.16 7.11 15.47
CA PHE A 57 16.73 6.52 14.20
C PHE A 57 17.70 6.88 13.07
N PHE A 58 18.13 8.14 12.99
CA PHE A 58 19.14 8.57 12.03
C PHE A 58 20.45 7.76 12.14
N ARG A 59 20.99 7.60 13.37
CA ARG A 59 22.20 6.80 13.59
C ARG A 59 22.00 5.32 13.25
N ARG A 60 20.81 4.77 13.49
CA ARG A 60 20.47 3.39 13.11
C ARG A 60 20.60 3.21 11.60
N LEU A 61 19.99 4.11 10.81
CA LEU A 61 20.08 4.05 9.36
C LEU A 61 21.51 4.27 8.86
N CYS A 62 22.25 5.26 9.39
CA CYS A 62 23.66 5.45 9.02
C CYS A 62 24.57 4.25 9.30
N ARG A 63 24.19 3.36 10.23
CA ARG A 63 24.94 2.16 10.59
C ARG A 63 24.41 0.89 9.90
N ALA A 64 23.29 0.99 9.18
CA ALA A 64 22.71 -0.15 8.49
C ALA A 64 23.64 -0.61 7.38
N SER A 65 24.08 -1.87 7.45
CA SER A 65 24.91 -2.49 6.42
C SER A 65 24.03 -3.09 5.33
N CYS A 66 23.40 -2.24 4.53
CA CYS A 66 22.59 -2.66 3.38
C CYS A 66 23.16 -2.12 2.06
N ASP A 67 22.94 -2.87 0.99
CA ASP A 67 23.27 -2.51 -0.39
C ASP A 67 22.18 -1.61 -0.99
N VAL A 68 20.95 -1.70 -0.48
CA VAL A 68 19.80 -0.85 -0.84
C VAL A 68 18.85 -0.73 0.36
N LEU A 69 18.31 0.47 0.57
CA LEU A 69 17.24 0.70 1.55
C LEU A 69 15.92 0.93 0.81
N ILE A 70 15.06 -0.08 0.83
CA ILE A 70 13.69 -0.03 0.35
C ILE A 70 12.80 0.53 1.46
N GLN A 71 11.93 1.47 1.11
CA GLN A 71 11.02 2.14 2.03
C GLN A 71 9.58 2.01 1.51
N ASP A 72 8.67 1.46 2.31
CA ASP A 72 7.25 1.59 2.01
C ASP A 72 6.91 3.10 2.02
N GLU A 73 6.23 3.58 0.97
CA GLU A 73 5.79 4.96 0.87
C GLU A 73 4.97 5.41 2.08
N LEU A 74 4.29 4.49 2.78
CA LEU A 74 3.60 4.80 4.04
C LEU A 74 4.52 5.49 5.04
N ASN A 75 5.83 5.18 5.05
CA ASN A 75 6.82 5.79 5.93
C ASN A 75 7.19 7.24 5.56
N HIS A 76 6.66 7.82 4.48
CA HIS A 76 6.95 9.19 4.05
C HIS A 76 6.93 10.25 5.18
N PRO A 77 6.00 10.25 6.17
CA PRO A 77 6.03 11.28 7.19
C PRO A 77 7.22 11.12 8.14
N SER A 78 7.79 9.93 8.30
CA SER A 78 8.94 9.69 9.18
C SER A 78 10.29 10.00 8.54
N VAL A 79 10.35 10.02 7.20
CA VAL A 79 11.64 10.06 6.50
C VAL A 79 11.80 11.18 5.47
N TRP A 80 10.77 11.99 5.17
CA TRP A 80 10.86 13.05 4.15
C TRP A 80 12.00 14.05 4.38
N TRP A 81 12.29 14.41 5.63
CA TRP A 81 13.40 15.31 5.99
C TRP A 81 14.65 14.51 6.39
N LEU A 82 14.45 13.38 7.06
CA LEU A 82 15.55 12.50 7.48
C LEU A 82 16.38 12.02 6.28
N ASN A 83 15.73 11.62 5.18
CA ASN A 83 16.40 11.14 3.97
C ASN A 83 17.35 12.20 3.39
N ARG A 84 17.00 13.50 3.47
CA ARG A 84 17.87 14.59 2.99
C ARG A 84 19.19 14.67 3.76
N ARG A 85 19.16 14.32 5.05
CA ARG A 85 20.34 14.28 5.92
C ARG A 85 21.08 12.95 5.82
N LEU A 86 20.35 11.89 5.50
CA LEU A 86 20.88 10.53 5.40
C LEU A 86 21.66 10.33 4.11
N LYS A 87 21.12 10.80 2.98
CA LYS A 87 21.67 10.60 1.63
C LYS A 87 23.16 10.99 1.50
N PRO A 88 23.64 12.12 2.07
CA PRO A 88 25.07 12.46 2.01
C PRO A 88 25.97 11.63 2.95
N ARG A 89 25.40 10.76 3.79
CA ARG A 89 26.11 10.01 4.84
C ARG A 89 26.15 8.50 4.58
N VAL A 90 25.45 8.02 3.56
CA VAL A 90 25.33 6.60 3.25
C VAL A 90 25.65 6.37 1.78
N SER A 91 26.15 5.18 1.45
CA SER A 91 26.51 4.80 0.09
C SER A 91 25.40 4.03 -0.64
N TYR A 92 24.40 3.52 0.07
CA TYR A 92 23.30 2.76 -0.51
C TYR A 92 22.20 3.69 -1.07
N PRO A 93 21.55 3.32 -2.19
CA PRO A 93 20.42 4.07 -2.74
C PRO A 93 19.17 3.91 -1.87
N LEU A 94 18.35 4.96 -1.88
CA LEU A 94 17.04 5.00 -1.25
C LEU A 94 15.97 4.70 -2.29
N VAL A 95 15.28 3.57 -2.18
CA VAL A 95 14.22 3.16 -3.11
C VAL A 95 12.89 3.11 -2.36
N SER A 96 11.79 3.49 -3.00
CA SER A 96 10.46 3.34 -2.39
C SER A 96 9.53 2.44 -3.17
N ILE A 97 8.77 1.62 -2.46
CA ILE A 97 7.60 0.93 -2.99
C ILE A 97 6.39 1.82 -2.72
N VAL A 98 5.76 2.29 -3.79
CA VAL A 98 4.57 3.14 -3.70
C VAL A 98 3.33 2.30 -3.98
N HIS A 99 2.57 2.03 -2.92
CA HIS A 99 1.29 1.31 -3.02
C HIS A 99 0.13 2.26 -3.35
N LEU A 100 0.11 3.45 -2.73
CA LEU A 100 -0.90 4.47 -2.90
C LEU A 100 -0.43 5.77 -2.25
N LEU A 101 -0.57 6.91 -2.93
CA LEU A 101 -0.36 8.21 -2.29
C LEU A 101 -1.54 8.54 -1.37
N ARG A 102 -1.26 8.83 -0.11
CA ARG A 102 -2.25 9.23 0.89
C ARG A 102 -3.01 10.50 0.46
N SER A 103 -2.36 11.42 -0.24
CA SER A 103 -2.99 12.63 -0.79
C SER A 103 -4.02 12.36 -1.90
N SER A 104 -4.06 11.13 -2.44
CA SER A 104 -5.04 10.70 -3.44
C SER A 104 -6.30 10.08 -2.83
N GLU A 105 -6.40 10.03 -1.50
CA GLU A 105 -7.60 9.56 -0.81
C GLU A 105 -8.68 10.65 -0.73
N ALA A 106 -9.95 10.22 -0.63
CA ALA A 106 -11.08 11.11 -0.40
C ALA A 106 -11.02 11.70 1.02
N ARG A 107 -10.48 12.92 1.13
CA ARG A 107 -10.26 13.66 2.39
C ARG A 107 -10.49 15.17 2.17
N PRO A 108 -10.62 15.96 3.23
CA PRO A 108 -10.69 17.41 3.11
C PRO A 108 -9.51 17.97 2.32
N ALA A 109 -9.77 18.92 1.40
CA ALA A 109 -8.78 19.44 0.47
C ALA A 109 -7.52 19.99 1.16
N TRP A 110 -7.66 20.63 2.32
CA TRP A 110 -6.54 21.13 3.10
C TRP A 110 -5.61 20.01 3.62
N GLN A 111 -6.17 18.86 4.02
CA GLN A 111 -5.38 17.70 4.46
C GLN A 111 -4.59 17.13 3.29
N ASN A 112 -5.24 16.96 2.14
CA ASN A 112 -4.58 16.44 0.95
C ASN A 112 -3.49 17.38 0.45
N ARG A 113 -3.67 18.71 0.55
CA ARG A 113 -2.60 19.68 0.26
C ARG A 113 -1.38 19.50 1.18
N PHE A 114 -1.61 19.27 2.47
CA PHE A 114 -0.53 19.02 3.42
C PHE A 114 0.16 17.68 3.15
N TYR A 115 -0.58 16.58 3.00
CA TYR A 115 0.01 15.27 2.68
C TYR A 115 0.78 15.31 1.37
N ARG A 116 0.21 15.93 0.32
CA ARG A 116 0.88 16.13 -0.96
C ARG A 116 2.22 16.85 -0.81
N TRP A 117 2.28 17.87 0.05
CA TRP A 117 3.52 18.62 0.34
C TRP A 117 4.58 17.75 1.03
N VAL A 118 4.19 16.85 1.94
CA VAL A 118 5.10 15.92 2.62
C VAL A 118 5.56 14.81 1.67
N GLU A 119 4.62 14.17 0.98
CA GLU A 119 4.88 13.12 -0.01
C GLU A 119 5.81 13.62 -1.12
N GLN A 120 5.57 14.81 -1.66
CA GLN A 120 6.44 15.38 -2.69
C GLN A 120 7.89 15.52 -2.19
N ARG A 121 8.07 16.01 -0.95
CA ARG A 121 9.41 16.18 -0.36
C ARG A 121 10.10 14.86 -0.12
N TYR A 122 9.33 13.85 0.28
CA TYR A 122 9.80 12.49 0.47
C TYR A 122 10.26 11.88 -0.86
N LEU A 123 9.38 11.88 -1.87
CA LEU A 123 9.63 11.28 -3.17
C LEU A 123 10.84 11.90 -3.87
N GLN A 124 11.05 13.21 -3.70
CA GLN A 124 12.24 13.92 -4.20
C GLN A 124 13.56 13.48 -3.55
N THR A 125 13.53 12.74 -2.44
CA THR A 125 14.77 12.22 -1.81
C THR A 125 15.25 10.90 -2.41
N LEU A 126 14.38 10.19 -3.12
CA LEU A 126 14.60 8.82 -3.55
C LEU A 126 15.46 8.73 -4.82
N ASP A 127 16.22 7.64 -4.90
CA ASP A 127 17.06 7.28 -6.04
C ASP A 127 16.33 6.34 -7.03
N GLY A 128 15.28 5.67 -6.57
CA GLY A 128 14.43 4.83 -7.40
C GLY A 128 13.03 4.61 -6.84
N LEU A 129 12.10 4.26 -7.72
CA LEU A 129 10.69 4.04 -7.39
C LEU A 129 10.17 2.72 -7.95
N ILE A 130 9.42 1.99 -7.14
CA ILE A 130 8.72 0.77 -7.52
C ILE A 130 7.22 1.04 -7.39
N PHE A 131 6.50 0.91 -8.49
CA PHE A 131 5.05 1.14 -8.53
C PHE A 131 4.30 -0.19 -8.65
N ASN A 132 3.23 -0.35 -7.87
CA ASN A 132 2.33 -1.50 -8.01
C ASN A 132 1.47 -1.46 -9.29
N SER A 133 1.39 -0.31 -9.97
CA SER A 133 0.63 -0.13 -11.20
C SER A 133 1.11 1.09 -11.99
N LYS A 134 0.80 1.12 -13.30
CA LYS A 134 1.01 2.32 -14.14
C LYS A 134 0.21 3.53 -13.64
N THR A 135 -0.95 3.32 -13.03
CA THR A 135 -1.78 4.40 -12.48
C THR A 135 -1.07 5.11 -11.34
N THR A 136 -0.49 4.35 -10.41
CA THR A 136 0.30 4.89 -9.30
C THR A 136 1.53 5.63 -9.82
N GLY A 137 2.22 5.07 -10.83
CA GLY A 137 3.35 5.75 -11.47
C GLY A 137 2.98 7.13 -12.05
N ARG A 138 1.86 7.22 -12.78
CA ARG A 138 1.36 8.51 -13.31
C ARG A 138 1.01 9.51 -12.20
N GLN A 139 0.45 9.06 -11.08
CA GLN A 139 0.14 9.93 -9.95
C GLN A 139 1.39 10.50 -9.30
N VAL A 140 2.44 9.68 -9.15
CA VAL A 140 3.74 10.10 -8.62
C VAL A 140 4.44 11.05 -9.58
N GLU A 141 4.45 10.74 -10.87
CA GLU A 141 5.03 11.61 -11.91
C GLU A 141 4.31 12.97 -11.97
N ALA A 142 2.98 13.01 -11.82
CA ALA A 142 2.23 14.25 -11.70
C ALA A 142 2.51 15.04 -10.40
N LEU A 143 3.21 14.45 -9.43
CA LEU A 143 3.57 15.07 -8.15
C LEU A 143 5.00 15.62 -8.15
N ILE A 144 5.97 14.85 -8.66
CA ILE A 144 7.40 15.21 -8.63
C ILE A 144 8.00 15.51 -10.01
N GLY A 145 7.24 15.32 -11.08
CA GLY A 145 7.73 15.37 -12.46
C GLY A 145 8.40 14.06 -12.90
N PRO A 146 8.71 13.93 -14.21
CA PRO A 146 9.51 12.82 -14.71
C PRO A 146 10.97 12.95 -14.27
N GLY A 147 11.69 11.82 -14.24
CA GLY A 147 13.16 11.81 -14.11
C GLY A 147 13.72 10.95 -12.98
N CYS A 148 12.90 10.53 -12.01
CA CYS A 148 13.33 9.50 -11.06
C CYS A 148 13.27 8.11 -11.74
N PRO A 149 14.36 7.31 -11.71
CA PRO A 149 14.34 5.95 -12.21
C PRO A 149 13.20 5.15 -11.56
N SER A 150 12.39 4.47 -12.38
CA SER A 150 11.25 3.75 -11.86
C SER A 150 10.91 2.49 -12.64
N VAL A 151 10.26 1.55 -11.96
CA VAL A 151 9.75 0.31 -12.53
C VAL A 151 8.32 0.06 -12.03
N VAL A 152 7.51 -0.57 -12.88
CA VAL A 152 6.19 -1.07 -12.47
C VAL A 152 6.32 -2.56 -12.18
N ALA A 153 6.12 -2.95 -10.92
CA ALA A 153 6.14 -4.32 -10.45
C ALA A 153 4.73 -4.68 -9.96
N TYR A 154 3.91 -5.20 -10.87
CA TYR A 154 2.50 -5.52 -10.58
C TYR A 154 2.38 -6.57 -9.47
N PRO A 155 1.39 -6.44 -8.56
CA PRO A 155 1.10 -7.49 -7.59
C PRO A 155 0.67 -8.77 -8.32
N GLY A 156 1.35 -9.87 -8.02
CA GLY A 156 1.03 -11.19 -8.56
C GLY A 156 -0.05 -11.92 -7.78
N CYS A 157 -0.56 -13.00 -8.38
CA CYS A 157 -1.59 -13.87 -7.80
C CYS A 157 -1.11 -15.31 -7.58
N ASP A 158 0.20 -15.59 -7.69
CA ASP A 158 0.74 -16.96 -7.69
C ASP A 158 0.52 -17.74 -6.38
N HIS A 159 0.25 -17.01 -5.30
CA HIS A 159 -0.16 -17.58 -4.02
C HIS A 159 -1.59 -18.13 -4.04
N LEU A 160 -2.41 -17.73 -5.01
CA LEU A 160 -3.75 -18.26 -5.24
C LEU A 160 -3.64 -19.51 -6.11
N ARG A 161 -3.97 -20.66 -5.53
CA ARG A 161 -4.10 -21.93 -6.27
C ARG A 161 -5.57 -22.16 -6.56
N PRO A 162 -6.06 -21.94 -7.78
CA PRO A 162 -7.46 -22.18 -8.11
C PRO A 162 -7.77 -23.67 -7.94
N THR A 163 -8.81 -23.98 -7.16
CA THR A 163 -9.28 -25.35 -6.92
C THR A 163 -10.44 -25.74 -7.83
N LEU A 164 -11.01 -24.79 -8.58
CA LEU A 164 -12.16 -25.00 -9.45
C LEU A 164 -11.72 -25.01 -10.91
N SER A 165 -12.27 -25.95 -11.70
CA SER A 165 -12.13 -25.95 -13.15
C SER A 165 -13.02 -24.88 -13.80
N THR A 166 -12.67 -24.48 -15.02
CA THR A 166 -13.48 -23.58 -15.85
C THR A 166 -14.90 -24.13 -16.06
N ASP A 167 -15.02 -25.44 -16.26
CA ASP A 167 -16.31 -26.10 -16.48
C ASP A 167 -17.19 -26.06 -15.23
N ALA A 168 -16.60 -26.25 -14.05
CA ALA A 168 -17.31 -26.12 -12.78
C ALA A 168 -17.78 -24.67 -12.54
N ILE A 169 -17.00 -23.67 -12.98
CA ILE A 169 -17.40 -22.27 -12.92
C ILE A 169 -18.57 -21.99 -13.87
N ALA A 170 -18.51 -22.48 -15.11
CA ALA A 170 -19.57 -22.31 -16.10
C ALA A 170 -20.88 -22.98 -15.66
N ALA A 171 -20.82 -24.24 -15.23
CA ALA A 171 -21.97 -24.97 -14.73
C ALA A 171 -22.62 -24.28 -13.52
N ARG A 172 -21.80 -23.68 -12.64
CA ARG A 172 -22.31 -22.89 -11.49
C ARG A 172 -22.95 -21.57 -11.92
N ALA A 173 -22.46 -20.94 -12.99
CA ALA A 173 -23.00 -19.67 -13.49
C ALA A 173 -24.39 -19.85 -14.14
N GLU A 174 -24.69 -21.03 -14.67
CA GLU A 174 -25.98 -21.37 -15.28
C GLU A 174 -27.01 -21.91 -14.27
N GLN A 175 -26.63 -22.09 -13.00
CA GLN A 175 -27.57 -22.56 -11.98
C GLN A 175 -28.73 -21.57 -11.81
N PRO A 176 -29.99 -22.05 -11.77
CA PRO A 176 -31.14 -21.19 -11.54
C PRO A 176 -31.10 -20.59 -10.13
N GLY A 177 -31.64 -19.38 -9.99
CA GLY A 177 -31.77 -18.68 -8.72
C GLY A 177 -31.15 -17.28 -8.74
N ALA A 178 -31.12 -16.65 -7.57
CA ALA A 178 -30.62 -15.29 -7.41
C ALA A 178 -29.11 -15.19 -7.70
N LEU A 179 -28.70 -14.09 -8.35
CA LEU A 179 -27.32 -13.71 -8.54
C LEU A 179 -26.64 -13.53 -7.17
N ARG A 180 -25.64 -14.38 -6.89
CA ARG A 180 -24.87 -14.30 -5.64
C ARG A 180 -23.66 -13.40 -5.84
N VAL A 181 -23.69 -12.23 -5.20
CA VAL A 181 -22.61 -11.25 -5.22
C VAL A 181 -21.85 -11.30 -3.90
N LEU A 182 -20.52 -11.33 -3.96
CA LEU A 182 -19.64 -11.29 -2.79
C LEU A 182 -18.77 -10.04 -2.86
N PHE A 183 -18.85 -9.21 -1.83
CA PHE A 183 -17.96 -8.09 -1.61
C PHE A 183 -17.00 -8.43 -0.47
N ILE A 184 -15.68 -8.35 -0.72
CA ILE A 184 -14.65 -8.54 0.30
C ILE A 184 -13.76 -7.30 0.36
N GLY A 185 -13.68 -6.67 1.53
CA GLY A 185 -12.74 -5.59 1.80
C GLY A 185 -13.18 -4.72 2.97
N ASN A 186 -12.26 -3.90 3.49
CA ASN A 186 -12.60 -2.92 4.54
C ASN A 186 -13.76 -2.03 4.10
N LEU A 187 -14.72 -1.81 4.99
CA LEU A 187 -15.91 -1.01 4.69
C LEU A 187 -15.56 0.47 4.80
N ILE A 188 -14.98 0.99 3.72
CA ILE A 188 -14.57 2.40 3.58
C ILE A 188 -15.06 2.95 2.22
N PRO A 189 -15.29 4.28 2.10
CA PRO A 189 -15.86 4.87 0.89
C PRO A 189 -15.13 4.51 -0.40
N ARG A 190 -13.80 4.51 -0.39
CA ARG A 190 -12.95 4.22 -1.55
C ARG A 190 -13.15 2.81 -2.12
N LYS A 191 -13.68 1.87 -1.33
CA LYS A 191 -13.96 0.50 -1.78
C LYS A 191 -15.31 0.37 -2.50
N GLY A 192 -16.12 1.43 -2.53
CA GLY A 192 -17.28 1.52 -3.42
C GLY A 192 -18.46 0.61 -3.07
N LEU A 193 -18.55 0.07 -1.85
CA LEU A 193 -19.70 -0.77 -1.45
C LEU A 193 -21.05 -0.05 -1.65
N HIS A 194 -21.13 1.24 -1.35
CA HIS A 194 -22.33 2.05 -1.59
C HIS A 194 -22.76 2.05 -3.05
N VAL A 195 -21.81 2.11 -4.00
CA VAL A 195 -22.08 2.05 -5.44
C VAL A 195 -22.66 0.69 -5.84
N LEU A 196 -22.12 -0.39 -5.26
CA LEU A 196 -22.64 -1.73 -5.50
C LEU A 196 -24.07 -1.89 -4.96
N ILE A 197 -24.33 -1.40 -3.74
CA ILE A 197 -25.66 -1.46 -3.13
C ILE A 197 -26.67 -0.64 -3.93
N GLU A 198 -26.29 0.56 -4.37
CA GLU A 198 -27.14 1.43 -5.20
C GLU A 198 -27.48 0.75 -6.54
N ALA A 199 -26.51 0.12 -7.20
CA ALA A 199 -26.74 -0.62 -8.44
C ALA A 199 -27.69 -1.81 -8.24
N LEU A 200 -27.51 -2.57 -7.15
CA LEU A 200 -28.36 -3.73 -6.83
C LEU A 200 -29.78 -3.30 -6.38
N ALA A 201 -29.93 -2.12 -5.77
CA ALA A 201 -31.24 -1.59 -5.39
C ALA A 201 -32.16 -1.30 -6.59
N GLY A 202 -31.58 -1.13 -7.78
CA GLY A 202 -32.33 -0.98 -9.04
C GLY A 202 -32.88 -2.29 -9.61
N LEU A 203 -32.51 -3.45 -9.04
CA LEU A 203 -32.95 -4.78 -9.49
C LEU A 203 -34.03 -5.35 -8.57
N PRO A 204 -34.90 -6.27 -9.05
CA PRO A 204 -35.85 -6.96 -8.20
C PRO A 204 -35.13 -7.70 -7.06
N ARG A 205 -35.64 -7.54 -5.83
CA ARG A 205 -34.99 -8.11 -4.61
C ARG A 205 -34.87 -9.63 -4.61
N ALA A 206 -35.70 -10.33 -5.37
CA ALA A 206 -35.66 -11.78 -5.49
C ALA A 206 -34.51 -12.27 -6.39
N ASP A 207 -33.93 -11.39 -7.21
CA ASP A 207 -33.02 -11.77 -8.28
C ASP A 207 -31.55 -11.72 -7.84
N TRP A 208 -31.25 -11.22 -6.64
CA TRP A 208 -29.88 -11.10 -6.16
C TRP A 208 -29.73 -11.30 -4.65
N ARG A 209 -28.53 -11.70 -4.24
CA ARG A 209 -28.10 -11.78 -2.84
C ARG A 209 -26.68 -11.26 -2.71
N LEU A 210 -26.49 -10.21 -1.93
CA LEU A 210 -25.18 -9.65 -1.60
C LEU A 210 -24.69 -10.19 -0.26
N THR A 211 -23.48 -10.74 -0.25
CA THR A 211 -22.73 -11.04 0.97
C THR A 211 -21.58 -10.05 1.09
N VAL A 212 -21.48 -9.37 2.23
CA VAL A 212 -20.44 -8.38 2.50
C VAL A 212 -19.53 -8.89 3.62
N ILE A 213 -18.22 -8.94 3.35
CA ILE A 213 -17.20 -9.35 4.32
C ILE A 213 -16.17 -8.24 4.45
N GLY A 214 -16.03 -7.68 5.65
CA GLY A 214 -15.12 -6.56 5.89
C GLY A 214 -15.10 -6.10 7.34
N ALA A 215 -14.06 -5.38 7.71
CA ALA A 215 -13.94 -4.74 9.02
C ALA A 215 -14.97 -3.59 9.16
N LEU A 216 -15.68 -3.54 10.28
CA LEU A 216 -16.76 -2.58 10.58
C LEU A 216 -16.28 -1.35 11.36
N ASP A 217 -15.07 -1.41 11.90
CA ASP A 217 -14.48 -0.42 12.81
C ASP A 217 -13.58 0.61 12.10
N MET A 218 -13.16 0.32 10.86
CA MET A 218 -12.28 1.18 10.08
C MET A 218 -12.90 2.53 9.69
N ASP A 219 -14.22 2.55 9.44
CA ASP A 219 -15.00 3.78 9.23
C ASP A 219 -16.48 3.56 9.67
N PRO A 220 -16.78 3.73 10.97
CA PRO A 220 -18.12 3.48 11.49
C PRO A 220 -19.19 4.38 10.88
N ALA A 221 -18.83 5.56 10.37
CA ALA A 221 -19.77 6.47 9.73
C ALA A 221 -20.18 5.95 8.35
N TYR A 222 -19.22 5.44 7.57
CA TYR A 222 -19.52 4.78 6.31
C TYR A 222 -20.31 3.50 6.51
N VAL A 223 -19.97 2.68 7.51
CA VAL A 223 -20.71 1.44 7.83
C VAL A 223 -22.17 1.71 8.17
N ARG A 224 -22.49 2.77 8.92
CA ARG A 224 -23.89 3.15 9.20
C ARG A 224 -24.66 3.63 7.97
N ARG A 225 -23.95 4.08 6.94
CA ARG A 225 -24.55 4.63 5.71
C ARG A 225 -24.94 3.52 4.72
N VAL A 226 -24.16 2.44 4.68
CA VAL A 226 -24.33 1.32 3.73
C VAL A 226 -25.19 0.20 4.28
#